data_AF-A0A1I7XBT9-F1
#
_entry.id   AF-A0A1I7XBT9-F1
#
_cell.length_a   1.000
_cell.length_b   1.000
_cell.length_c   1.000
_cell.angle_alpha   90.00
_cell.angle_beta   90.00
_cell.angle_gamma   90.00
#
_symmetry.space_group_name_H-M   'P 1'
#
loop_
_entity.id
_entity.type
_entity.pdbx_description
1 polymer ?
#
loop_
_entity_poly.entity_id
_entity_poly.type
_entity_poly.pdbx_seq_one_letter_code
_entity_poly.pdbx_strand_id
1 'polypeptide(L)'
;MYYRCQTPICLNDGIEVNGVCKCEAMFTGIFCEQAFCEPPYPAAFTDKGMYYFSFSFKYTLGLYNLMVNMKQPILTMLIILQSYKNLVVIYGRDELGANIRRTILATGVSTRPIPLPPPARCHLENTKQDTLFIIDASLKEDNSTFEMLKHFAIESQLPYRFGPDATQVAAMTLADRAVKGFTFNSTEQNFENVENLLNNLTYIKKSGQNISDAFALAVQNYNSGYRTNPDVNHLIIYITNTNPTDSDPAQAVISMKRSGTYGVAVVALDMKPSTELLEMVNSRCLYVAPDYNSLMNYGKNFIQQLSCSHRNYCGI
;
A
#
# COMPACT_ATOMS: atom_id res chain seq x y z
N MET A 1 17.43 24.43 -59.79
CA MET A 1 18.53 24.20 -58.83
C MET A 1 19.00 22.77 -59.01
N TYR A 2 20.26 22.56 -59.40
CA TYR A 2 20.85 21.22 -59.49
C TYR A 2 21.32 20.82 -58.09
N TYR A 3 20.73 19.78 -57.51
CA TYR A 3 21.21 19.21 -56.26
C TYR A 3 22.52 18.46 -56.55
N ARG A 4 23.63 18.91 -55.95
CA ARG A 4 24.89 18.16 -55.98
C ARG A 4 24.75 17.02 -54.97
N CYS A 5 25.10 15.78 -55.34
CA CYS A 5 25.02 14.60 -54.49
C CYS A 5 25.89 14.63 -53.21
N GLN A 6 26.53 15.77 -52.92
CA GLN A 6 27.38 16.00 -51.76
C GLN A 6 26.67 16.82 -50.65
N THR A 7 25.50 17.39 -50.93
CA THR A 7 24.74 18.15 -49.91
C THR A 7 23.83 17.18 -49.15
N PRO A 8 23.97 17.04 -47.82
CA PRO A 8 23.13 16.16 -47.02
C PRO A 8 21.69 16.67 -46.97
N ILE A 9 20.73 15.76 -46.96
CA ILE A 9 19.31 16.10 -46.75
C ILE A 9 19.05 16.06 -45.25
N CYS A 10 18.72 17.22 -44.67
CA CYS A 10 18.37 17.32 -43.26
C CYS A 10 16.86 17.12 -43.08
N LEU A 11 16.48 16.18 -42.22
CA LEU A 11 15.10 15.86 -41.90
C LEU A 11 14.62 16.70 -40.70
N ASN A 12 13.30 16.72 -40.47
CA ASN A 12 12.69 17.37 -39.29
C ASN A 12 13.13 18.82 -39.08
N ASP A 13 13.10 19.61 -40.15
CA ASP A 13 13.45 21.04 -40.17
C ASP A 13 14.92 21.35 -39.80
N GLY A 14 15.81 20.35 -39.83
CA GLY A 14 17.25 20.57 -39.70
C GLY A 14 17.81 21.45 -40.82
N ILE A 15 18.84 22.24 -40.51
CA ILE A 15 19.46 23.17 -41.46
C ILE A 15 20.85 22.65 -41.81
N GLU A 16 21.14 22.55 -43.11
CA GLU A 16 22.49 22.21 -43.58
C GLU A 16 23.45 23.38 -43.34
N VAL A 17 24.55 23.09 -42.65
CA VAL A 17 25.63 24.05 -42.37
C VAL A 17 26.96 23.37 -42.65
N ASN A 18 27.64 23.77 -43.73
CA ASN A 18 28.97 23.30 -44.12
C ASN A 18 29.09 21.78 -44.34
N GLY A 19 28.09 21.17 -44.97
CA GLY A 19 28.03 19.75 -45.29
C GLY A 19 27.54 18.86 -44.14
N VAL A 20 27.01 19.44 -43.06
CA VAL A 20 26.48 18.72 -41.90
C VAL A 20 25.12 19.28 -41.51
N CYS A 21 24.20 18.40 -41.10
CA CYS A 21 22.90 18.83 -40.61
C CYS A 21 22.98 19.33 -39.17
N LYS A 22 22.58 20.58 -38.95
CA LYS A 22 22.33 21.13 -37.62
C LYS A 22 20.88 20.88 -37.25
N CYS A 23 20.66 20.02 -36.27
CA CYS A 23 19.33 19.60 -35.85
C CYS A 23 18.66 20.61 -34.92
N GLU A 24 17.34 20.68 -35.03
CA GLU A 24 16.48 21.34 -34.05
C GLU A 24 16.52 20.62 -32.70
N ALA A 25 16.20 21.33 -31.62
CA ALA A 25 16.48 20.91 -30.24
C ALA A 25 15.87 19.56 -29.80
N MET A 26 14.93 19.01 -30.58
CA MET A 26 14.25 17.73 -30.30
C MET A 26 14.69 16.58 -31.22
N PHE A 27 15.68 16.79 -32.08
CA PHE A 27 16.15 15.81 -33.05
C PHE A 27 17.67 15.64 -32.99
N THR A 28 18.13 14.44 -33.33
CA THR A 28 19.52 14.00 -33.35
C THR A 28 19.73 13.03 -34.52
N GLY A 29 20.94 12.49 -34.66
CA GLY A 29 21.34 11.70 -35.82
C GLY A 29 22.04 12.55 -36.87
N ILE A 30 22.66 11.89 -37.84
CA ILE A 30 23.54 12.54 -38.84
C ILE A 30 22.73 13.46 -39.77
N PHE A 31 21.47 13.12 -40.00
CA PHE A 31 20.52 13.82 -40.85
C PHE A 31 19.30 14.33 -40.06
N CYS A 32 19.41 14.43 -38.73
CA CYS A 32 18.31 14.81 -37.83
C CYS A 32 17.11 13.85 -37.88
N GLU A 33 17.37 12.59 -38.22
CA GLU A 33 16.37 11.55 -38.44
C GLU A 33 15.83 10.92 -37.16
N GLN A 34 16.49 11.13 -36.02
CA GLN A 34 16.13 10.52 -34.74
C GLN A 34 15.53 11.55 -33.80
N ALA A 35 14.42 11.25 -33.14
CA ALA A 35 13.86 12.10 -32.10
C ALA A 35 14.58 11.89 -30.76
N PHE A 36 14.81 12.97 -30.02
CA PHE A 36 15.36 12.91 -28.67
C PHE A 36 14.26 12.43 -27.70
N CYS A 37 14.29 11.16 -27.30
CA CYS A 37 13.22 10.57 -26.47
C CYS A 37 13.29 10.99 -24.99
N GLU A 38 14.46 11.39 -24.48
CA GLU A 38 14.63 11.89 -23.10
C GLU A 38 15.72 12.97 -23.06
N PRO A 39 15.47 14.20 -22.57
CA PRO A 39 16.46 15.30 -22.55
C PRO A 39 17.73 14.93 -21.76
N PRO A 40 18.93 15.42 -22.16
CA PRO A 40 20.19 14.99 -21.54
C PRO A 40 20.34 15.62 -20.16
N TYR A 41 20.63 14.79 -19.16
CA TYR A 41 20.88 15.23 -17.78
C TYR A 41 22.40 15.48 -17.56
N PRO A 42 22.78 16.37 -16.63
CA PRO A 42 24.18 16.53 -16.23
C PRO A 42 24.76 15.23 -15.64
N ALA A 43 26.03 14.93 -15.95
CA ALA A 43 26.72 13.68 -15.58
C ALA A 43 26.93 13.44 -14.07
N ALA A 44 26.55 14.39 -13.21
CA ALA A 44 26.71 14.30 -11.76
C ALA A 44 25.47 13.72 -11.02
N PHE A 45 24.50 13.15 -11.73
CA PHE A 45 23.23 12.74 -11.15
C PHE A 45 23.22 11.29 -10.63
N THR A 46 22.62 11.07 -9.45
CA THR A 46 22.33 9.74 -8.87
C THR A 46 20.91 9.70 -8.31
N ASP A 47 20.18 8.58 -8.46
CA ASP A 47 18.74 8.40 -8.16
C ASP A 47 18.31 8.47 -6.68
N LYS A 48 19.06 9.15 -5.80
CA LYS A 48 18.68 9.32 -4.39
C LYS A 48 17.78 10.56 -4.21
N GLY A 49 16.56 10.36 -3.69
CA GLY A 49 15.65 11.45 -3.26
C GLY A 49 14.47 11.75 -4.19
N MET A 50 13.78 10.74 -4.72
CA MET A 50 12.60 10.93 -5.57
C MET A 50 11.40 11.47 -4.79
N TYR A 51 10.75 12.52 -5.32
CA TYR A 51 9.48 13.03 -4.81
C TYR A 51 8.34 12.54 -5.71
N TYR A 52 7.34 11.90 -5.10
CA TYR A 52 6.16 11.41 -5.79
C TYR A 52 4.98 12.34 -5.52
N PHE A 53 4.46 12.94 -6.58
CA PHE A 53 3.22 13.71 -6.51
C PHE A 53 2.10 12.89 -7.13
N SER A 54 1.05 12.65 -6.35
CA SER A 54 -0.17 12.02 -6.83
C SER A 54 -1.24 13.09 -6.97
N PHE A 55 -1.73 13.28 -8.20
CA PHE A 55 -2.82 14.18 -8.47
C PHE A 55 -4.03 13.42 -8.96
N SER A 56 -5.19 13.72 -8.37
CA SER A 56 -6.49 13.23 -8.83
C SER A 56 -7.29 14.41 -9.39
N PHE A 57 -7.72 14.30 -10.65
CA PHE A 57 -8.54 15.32 -11.31
C PHE A 57 -9.86 14.71 -11.77
N LYS A 58 -10.95 15.48 -11.64
CA LYS A 58 -12.28 15.12 -12.13
C LYS A 58 -12.67 16.08 -13.26
N TYR A 59 -12.91 15.56 -14.45
CA TYR A 59 -13.34 16.33 -15.61
C TYR A 59 -14.63 15.73 -16.20
N THR A 60 -15.30 16.47 -17.08
CA THR A 60 -16.60 16.10 -17.69
C THR A 60 -16.60 14.75 -18.42
N LEU A 61 -15.42 14.20 -18.74
CA LEU A 61 -15.22 12.93 -19.46
C LEU A 61 -14.63 11.80 -18.61
N GLY A 62 -14.32 12.00 -17.32
CA GLY A 62 -13.80 10.92 -16.47
C GLY A 62 -12.93 11.36 -15.27
N LEU A 63 -12.41 10.35 -14.57
CA LEU A 63 -11.42 10.48 -13.50
C LEU A 63 -10.02 10.17 -14.04
N TYR A 64 -9.05 11.01 -13.68
CA TYR A 64 -7.66 10.89 -14.12
C TYR A 64 -6.74 10.89 -12.90
N ASN A 65 -5.76 9.98 -12.90
CA ASN A 65 -4.72 9.96 -11.88
C ASN A 65 -3.36 10.10 -12.55
N LEU A 66 -2.53 10.91 -11.91
CA LEU A 66 -1.20 11.21 -12.40
C LEU A 66 -0.22 11.01 -11.25
N MET A 67 0.63 10.00 -11.37
CA MET A 67 1.83 9.91 -10.56
C MET A 67 2.96 10.59 -11.30
N VAL A 68 3.49 11.64 -10.69
CA VAL A 68 4.63 12.38 -11.23
C VAL A 68 5.82 12.10 -10.37
N ASN A 69 6.79 11.44 -10.97
CA ASN A 69 8.11 11.34 -10.40
C ASN A 69 8.87 12.63 -10.73
N MET A 70 9.26 13.34 -9.68
CA MET A 70 10.14 14.48 -9.82
C MET A 70 11.51 14.16 -9.25
N LYS A 71 12.51 14.38 -10.11
CA LYS A 71 13.93 14.14 -9.82
C LYS A 71 14.61 15.31 -9.08
N GLN A 72 13.86 16.37 -8.70
CA GLN A 72 14.38 17.55 -7.99
C GLN A 72 13.31 18.18 -7.07
N PRO A 73 13.72 18.84 -5.96
CA PRO A 73 12.83 19.66 -5.13
C PRO A 73 12.35 20.89 -5.91
N ILE A 74 11.05 21.19 -5.82
CA ILE A 74 10.44 22.37 -6.46
C ILE A 74 10.07 23.38 -5.39
N LEU A 75 10.49 24.63 -5.59
CA LEU A 75 10.18 25.77 -4.73
C LEU A 75 8.73 26.26 -4.96
N THR A 76 8.31 26.34 -6.21
CA THR A 76 6.95 26.75 -6.60
C THR A 76 6.47 25.92 -7.78
N MET A 77 5.24 25.38 -7.71
CA MET A 77 4.65 24.52 -8.73
C MET A 77 3.33 25.09 -9.25
N LEU A 78 3.14 25.09 -10.57
CA LEU A 78 1.90 25.44 -11.26
C LEU A 78 1.49 24.29 -12.19
N ILE A 79 0.25 23.84 -12.10
CA ILE A 79 -0.28 22.72 -12.89
C ILE A 79 -1.33 23.23 -13.86
N ILE A 80 -1.16 22.94 -15.14
CA ILE A 80 -2.12 23.27 -16.19
C ILE A 80 -2.66 21.98 -16.80
N LEU A 81 -3.99 21.86 -16.83
CA LEU A 81 -4.71 20.76 -17.47
C LEU A 81 -5.13 21.17 -18.88
N GLN A 82 -4.68 20.43 -19.90
CA GLN A 82 -5.10 20.67 -21.28
C GLN A 82 -6.12 19.61 -21.72
N SER A 83 -7.37 20.05 -21.90
CA SER A 83 -8.55 19.20 -22.12
C SER A 83 -8.55 18.43 -23.45
N TYR A 84 -7.79 18.86 -24.46
CA TYR A 84 -7.86 18.29 -25.80
C TYR A 84 -7.00 17.03 -26.02
N LYS A 85 -6.05 16.71 -25.12
CA LYS A 85 -5.06 15.62 -25.34
C LYS A 85 -4.76 14.75 -24.11
N ASN A 86 -5.55 14.83 -23.04
CA ASN A 86 -5.22 14.23 -21.74
C ASN A 86 -3.80 14.58 -21.27
N LEU A 87 -3.34 15.79 -21.56
CA LEU A 87 -2.00 16.24 -21.19
C LEU A 87 -2.07 17.01 -19.88
N VAL A 88 -1.27 16.59 -18.91
CA VAL A 88 -0.97 17.37 -17.71
C VAL A 88 0.39 18.02 -17.89
N VAL A 89 0.42 19.35 -17.82
CA VAL A 89 1.65 20.11 -17.89
C VAL A 89 1.96 20.69 -16.52
N ILE A 90 3.12 20.32 -15.99
CA ILE A 90 3.63 20.80 -14.71
C ILE A 90 4.72 21.81 -15.01
N TYR A 91 4.53 23.00 -14.47
CA TYR A 91 5.52 24.06 -14.42
C TYR A 91 6.07 24.15 -13.00
N GLY A 92 7.37 24.34 -12.87
CA GLY A 92 8.02 24.48 -11.58
C GLY A 92 9.18 25.45 -11.64
N ARG A 93 9.67 25.85 -10.47
CA ARG A 93 10.96 26.52 -10.32
C ARG A 93 11.76 25.79 -9.24
N ASP A 94 13.01 25.46 -9.52
CA ASP A 94 13.90 24.83 -8.54
C ASP A 94 14.49 25.85 -7.55
N GLU A 95 15.26 25.37 -6.58
CA GLU A 95 15.91 26.20 -5.55
C GLU A 95 16.97 27.15 -6.12
N LEU A 96 17.47 26.88 -7.33
CA LEU A 96 18.44 27.73 -8.04
C LEU A 96 17.77 28.72 -8.99
N GLY A 97 16.43 28.74 -9.04
CA GLY A 97 15.64 29.66 -9.86
C GLY A 97 15.39 29.20 -11.29
N ALA A 98 15.81 27.99 -11.67
CA ALA A 98 15.59 27.45 -13.01
C ALA A 98 14.15 26.97 -13.19
N ASN A 99 13.58 27.23 -14.37
CA ASN A 99 12.22 26.82 -14.69
C ASN A 99 12.19 25.35 -15.14
N ILE A 100 11.28 24.58 -14.56
CA ILE A 100 11.01 23.19 -14.89
C ILE A 100 9.69 23.13 -15.67
N ARG A 101 9.68 22.38 -16.77
CA ARG A 101 8.45 21.99 -17.49
C ARG A 101 8.43 20.48 -17.68
N ARG A 102 7.33 19.84 -17.32
CA ARG A 102 7.06 18.42 -17.57
C ARG A 102 5.69 18.26 -18.20
N THR A 103 5.63 17.54 -19.30
CA THR A 103 4.38 17.21 -19.98
C THR A 103 4.14 15.73 -19.83
N ILE A 104 2.97 15.36 -19.32
CA ILE A 104 2.66 13.97 -19.00
C ILE A 104 1.33 13.61 -19.65
N LEU A 105 1.31 12.49 -20.36
CA LEU A 105 0.09 11.87 -20.86
C LEU A 105 -0.61 11.19 -19.69
N ALA A 106 -1.75 11.73 -19.26
CA ALA A 106 -2.61 11.09 -18.28
C ALA A 106 -3.48 10.06 -18.99
N THR A 107 -3.38 8.80 -18.61
CA THR A 107 -4.35 7.79 -19.04
C THR A 107 -5.61 7.91 -18.17
N GLY A 108 -6.78 7.92 -18.82
CA GLY A 108 -8.04 7.83 -18.09
C GLY A 108 -8.11 6.50 -17.38
N VAL A 109 -8.45 6.51 -16.09
CA VAL A 109 -8.69 5.28 -15.32
C VAL A 109 -10.18 5.15 -15.08
N SER A 110 -10.73 3.95 -15.29
CA SER A 110 -12.15 3.68 -15.10
C SER A 110 -12.58 3.79 -13.64
N THR A 111 -11.64 3.68 -12.69
CA THR A 111 -11.87 3.80 -11.25
C THR A 111 -10.77 4.63 -10.58
N ARG A 112 -11.11 5.30 -9.47
CA ARG A 112 -10.12 5.99 -8.63
C ARG A 112 -9.22 4.93 -7.99
N PRO A 113 -7.88 5.00 -8.11
CA PRO A 113 -6.96 4.18 -7.35
C PRO A 113 -7.29 4.33 -5.87
N ILE A 114 -7.29 3.21 -5.15
CA ILE A 114 -7.48 3.22 -3.71
C ILE A 114 -6.31 4.04 -3.14
N PRO A 115 -6.57 5.17 -2.45
CA PRO A 115 -5.49 5.96 -1.88
C PRO A 115 -4.70 5.09 -0.91
N LEU A 116 -3.37 5.10 -1.06
CA LEU A 116 -2.49 4.33 -0.18
C LEU A 116 -2.67 4.80 1.27
N PRO A 117 -2.74 3.87 2.24
CA PRO A 117 -2.81 4.21 3.66
C PRO A 117 -1.70 5.19 4.07
N PRO A 118 -2.06 6.39 4.58
CA PRO A 118 -1.06 7.35 5.07
C PRO A 118 -0.49 6.89 6.41
N PRO A 119 0.68 7.41 6.83
CA PRO A 119 1.21 7.17 8.17
C PRO A 119 0.21 7.54 9.27
N ALA A 120 0.34 6.86 10.42
CA ALA A 120 -0.48 7.11 11.60
C ALA A 120 -0.47 8.59 12.02
N ARG A 121 -1.63 9.08 12.45
CA ARG A 121 -1.84 10.50 12.84
C ARG A 121 -1.77 10.73 14.35
N CYS A 122 -1.41 9.70 15.10
CA CYS A 122 -1.34 9.73 16.55
C CYS A 122 -0.03 9.10 17.02
N HIS A 123 0.29 9.34 18.28
CA HIS A 123 1.37 8.69 19.01
C HIS A 123 0.95 7.26 19.37
N LEU A 124 1.45 6.27 18.63
CA LEU A 124 1.08 4.85 18.78
C LEU A 124 1.53 4.28 20.14
N GLU A 125 2.57 4.86 20.73
CA GLU A 125 3.03 4.56 22.09
C GLU A 125 2.01 4.91 23.18
N ASN A 126 1.02 5.75 22.85
CA ASN A 126 -0.04 6.22 23.76
C ASN A 126 -1.40 5.57 23.49
N THR A 127 -1.52 4.71 22.47
CA THR A 127 -2.80 4.05 22.16
C THR A 127 -3.09 2.94 23.15
N LYS A 128 -4.37 2.79 23.50
CA LYS A 128 -4.88 1.64 24.25
C LYS A 128 -5.63 0.72 23.31
N GLN A 129 -5.03 -0.42 22.99
CA GLN A 129 -5.58 -1.33 22.00
C GLN A 129 -5.26 -2.78 22.28
N ASP A 130 -6.24 -3.65 22.06
CA ASP A 130 -6.08 -5.10 22.02
C ASP A 130 -6.18 -5.54 20.56
N THR A 131 -5.10 -6.14 20.03
CA THR A 131 -5.05 -6.65 18.65
C THR A 131 -4.99 -8.16 18.64
N LEU A 132 -6.00 -8.83 18.09
CA LEU A 132 -5.99 -10.25 17.81
C LEU A 132 -5.65 -10.49 16.33
N PHE A 133 -4.47 -11.03 16.07
CA PHE A 133 -4.09 -11.45 14.73
C PHE A 133 -4.67 -12.83 14.40
N ILE A 134 -5.23 -12.94 13.19
CA ILE A 134 -5.52 -14.21 12.55
C ILE A 134 -4.59 -14.28 11.33
N ILE A 135 -3.60 -15.17 11.36
CA ILE A 135 -2.56 -15.25 10.33
C ILE A 135 -2.79 -16.47 9.46
N ASP A 136 -2.95 -16.26 8.16
CA ASP A 136 -3.05 -17.32 7.16
C ASP A 136 -1.79 -18.20 7.16
N ALA A 137 -1.99 -19.49 7.43
CA ALA A 137 -0.99 -20.55 7.43
C ALA A 137 -1.39 -21.69 6.47
N SER A 138 -2.15 -21.36 5.42
CA SER A 138 -2.87 -22.34 4.60
C SER A 138 -2.16 -22.83 3.35
N LEU A 139 -1.10 -22.14 2.92
CA LEU A 139 -0.31 -22.58 1.76
C LEU A 139 0.54 -23.79 2.12
N LYS A 140 -0.07 -24.97 2.14
CA LYS A 140 0.50 -26.24 2.64
C LYS A 140 1.92 -26.58 2.20
N GLU A 141 2.28 -26.24 0.96
CA GLU A 141 3.56 -26.64 0.35
C GLU A 141 4.67 -25.59 0.53
N ASP A 142 4.35 -24.40 1.04
CA ASP A 142 5.31 -23.30 1.17
C ASP A 142 5.05 -22.46 2.43
N ASN A 143 6.06 -22.36 3.30
CA ASN A 143 5.99 -21.52 4.50
C ASN A 143 6.45 -20.08 4.24
N SER A 144 7.00 -19.74 3.06
CA SER A 144 7.56 -18.42 2.79
C SER A 144 6.53 -17.31 2.97
N THR A 145 5.31 -17.53 2.48
CA THR A 145 4.21 -16.59 2.64
C THR A 145 3.79 -16.47 4.09
N PHE A 146 3.69 -17.58 4.82
CA PHE A 146 3.41 -17.55 6.27
C PHE A 146 4.45 -16.71 7.02
N GLU A 147 5.74 -16.90 6.72
CA GLU A 147 6.82 -16.09 7.30
C GLU A 147 6.71 -14.60 6.92
N MET A 148 6.33 -14.27 5.68
CA MET A 148 6.08 -12.88 5.27
C MET A 148 4.91 -12.25 6.04
N LEU A 149 3.79 -12.96 6.20
CA LEU A 149 2.62 -12.46 6.91
C LEU A 149 2.89 -12.31 8.42
N LYS A 150 3.67 -13.24 9.00
CA LYS A 150 4.13 -13.20 10.39
C LYS A 150 5.09 -12.03 10.62
N HIS A 151 6.05 -11.83 9.73
CA HIS A 151 6.97 -10.70 9.79
C HIS A 151 6.22 -9.37 9.65
N PHE A 152 5.23 -9.28 8.77
CA PHE A 152 4.35 -8.12 8.70
C PHE A 152 3.61 -7.87 10.03
N ALA A 153 3.06 -8.91 10.67
CA ALA A 153 2.41 -8.78 11.97
C ALA A 153 3.39 -8.21 13.01
N ILE A 154 4.61 -8.74 13.12
CA ILE A 154 5.67 -8.26 14.03
C ILE A 154 5.99 -6.78 13.76
N GLU A 155 6.32 -6.45 12.52
CA GLU A 155 6.75 -5.11 12.13
C GLU A 155 5.64 -4.06 12.25
N SER A 156 4.38 -4.47 12.10
CA SER A 156 3.23 -3.59 12.34
C SER A 156 3.17 -3.11 13.80
N GLN A 157 3.71 -3.92 14.72
CA GLN A 157 3.64 -3.72 16.17
C GLN A 157 4.84 -2.96 16.75
N LEU A 158 5.90 -2.71 15.97
CA LEU A 158 7.11 -2.01 16.42
C LEU A 158 6.90 -0.66 17.13
N PRO A 159 6.00 0.23 16.69
CA PRO A 159 5.88 1.57 17.28
C PRO A 159 5.02 1.61 18.56
N TYR A 160 4.42 0.50 19.01
CA TYR A 160 3.56 0.49 20.18
C TYR A 160 4.34 0.27 21.47
N ARG A 161 3.78 0.79 22.57
CA ARG A 161 4.17 0.41 23.92
C ARG A 161 3.27 -0.73 24.40
N PHE A 162 3.87 -1.79 24.94
CA PHE A 162 3.12 -2.93 25.46
C PHE A 162 2.96 -2.86 26.98
N GLY A 163 1.78 -3.23 27.44
CA GLY A 163 1.45 -3.25 28.86
C GLY A 163 -0.06 -3.19 29.12
N PRO A 164 -0.48 -3.45 30.37
CA PRO A 164 -1.89 -3.50 30.73
C PRO A 164 -2.62 -2.17 30.53
N ASP A 165 -1.89 -1.06 30.52
CA ASP A 165 -2.39 0.30 30.33
C ASP A 165 -2.19 0.86 28.90
N ALA A 166 -1.67 0.05 27.97
CA ALA A 166 -1.30 0.43 26.61
C ALA A 166 -1.79 -0.61 25.58
N THR A 167 -0.92 -1.12 24.72
CA THR A 167 -1.25 -2.15 23.72
C THR A 167 -1.07 -3.56 24.27
N GLN A 168 -1.98 -4.47 23.91
CA GLN A 168 -1.87 -5.92 24.08
C GLN A 168 -2.09 -6.60 22.73
N VAL A 169 -1.44 -7.75 22.53
CA VAL A 169 -1.48 -8.52 21.27
C VAL A 169 -1.84 -9.95 21.59
N ALA A 170 -2.65 -10.56 20.75
CA ALA A 170 -2.90 -11.98 20.74
C ALA A 170 -2.83 -12.47 19.30
N ALA A 171 -2.60 -13.77 19.10
CA ALA A 171 -2.55 -14.30 17.76
C ALA A 171 -2.97 -15.77 17.67
N MET A 172 -3.60 -16.11 16.55
CA MET A 172 -3.85 -17.46 16.07
C MET A 172 -3.37 -17.61 14.64
N THR A 173 -3.17 -18.86 14.23
CA THR A 173 -2.96 -19.21 12.81
C THR A 173 -4.20 -19.88 12.24
N LEU A 174 -4.41 -19.76 10.93
CA LEU A 174 -5.60 -20.26 10.26
C LEU A 174 -5.29 -21.03 8.99
N ALA A 175 -5.90 -22.21 8.87
CA ALA A 175 -6.01 -22.99 7.65
C ALA A 175 -7.44 -23.54 7.49
N ASP A 176 -7.60 -24.87 7.33
CA ASP A 176 -8.90 -25.56 7.42
C ASP A 176 -9.53 -25.47 8.83
N ARG A 177 -8.68 -25.27 9.84
CA ARG A 177 -9.05 -24.95 11.22
C ARG A 177 -8.14 -23.86 11.78
N ALA A 178 -8.64 -23.14 12.78
CA ALA A 178 -7.87 -22.20 13.57
C ALA A 178 -7.04 -22.94 14.62
N VAL A 179 -5.78 -22.56 14.73
CA VAL A 179 -4.87 -23.07 15.76
C VAL A 179 -4.53 -21.93 16.71
N LYS A 180 -4.83 -22.15 18.00
CA LYS A 180 -4.52 -21.18 19.05
C LYS A 180 -3.00 -20.91 19.09
N GLY A 181 -2.62 -19.64 19.08
CA GLY A 181 -1.27 -19.20 19.44
C GLY A 181 -1.25 -18.76 20.90
N PHE A 182 -1.21 -17.45 21.11
CA PHE A 182 -1.11 -16.84 22.44
C PHE A 182 -2.20 -15.79 22.67
N THR A 183 -2.58 -15.58 23.93
CA THR A 183 -3.67 -14.67 24.36
C THR A 183 -3.12 -13.40 25.00
N PHE A 184 -3.96 -12.37 25.19
CA PHE A 184 -3.56 -11.04 25.69
C PHE A 184 -2.92 -11.00 27.09
N ASN A 185 -3.00 -12.10 27.85
CA ASN A 185 -2.33 -12.24 29.15
C ASN A 185 -0.93 -12.86 29.05
N SER A 186 -0.37 -12.95 27.84
CA SER A 186 0.98 -13.47 27.64
C SER A 186 2.02 -12.47 28.15
N THR A 187 3.29 -12.85 28.20
CA THR A 187 4.39 -12.02 28.71
C THR A 187 4.78 -10.89 27.75
N GLU A 188 3.81 -10.14 27.21
CA GLU A 188 3.94 -9.14 26.14
C GLU A 188 4.65 -7.84 26.57
N GLN A 189 5.23 -7.76 27.77
CA GLN A 189 5.70 -6.53 28.43
C GLN A 189 6.58 -5.59 27.59
N ASN A 190 7.20 -6.07 26.51
CA ASN A 190 8.00 -5.29 25.58
C ASN A 190 7.90 -5.89 24.16
N PHE A 191 8.40 -5.14 23.18
CA PHE A 191 8.37 -5.54 21.77
C PHE A 191 9.09 -6.88 21.51
N GLU A 192 10.26 -7.11 22.12
CA GLU A 192 11.03 -8.35 21.94
C GLU A 192 10.23 -9.59 22.36
N ASN A 193 9.46 -9.50 23.45
CA ASN A 193 8.59 -10.58 23.86
C ASN A 193 7.44 -10.82 22.88
N VAL A 194 6.84 -9.74 22.34
CA VAL A 194 5.78 -9.84 21.33
C VAL A 194 6.30 -10.45 20.03
N GLU A 195 7.49 -10.03 19.60
CA GLU A 195 8.22 -10.61 18.46
C GLU A 195 8.45 -12.11 18.68
N ASN A 196 8.95 -12.51 19.85
CA ASN A 196 9.17 -13.92 20.19
C ASN A 196 7.87 -14.73 20.17
N LEU A 197 6.78 -14.19 20.73
CA LEU A 197 5.46 -14.84 20.75
C LEU A 197 4.91 -15.03 19.33
N LEU A 198 5.02 -14.01 18.48
CA LEU A 198 4.61 -14.08 17.08
C LEU A 198 5.48 -15.06 16.29
N ASN A 199 6.80 -15.03 16.48
CA ASN A 199 7.73 -15.94 15.79
C ASN A 199 7.48 -17.42 16.09
N ASN A 200 6.98 -17.73 17.29
CA ASN A 200 6.66 -19.08 17.74
C ASN A 200 5.29 -19.60 17.27
N LEU A 201 4.55 -18.84 16.46
CA LEU A 201 3.29 -19.30 15.90
C LEU A 201 3.47 -20.53 15.00
N THR A 202 2.53 -21.46 15.10
CA THR A 202 2.58 -22.74 14.38
C THR A 202 2.07 -22.58 12.95
N TYR A 203 2.93 -22.95 11.99
CA TYR A 203 2.54 -23.14 10.60
C TYR A 203 1.76 -24.47 10.43
N ILE A 204 0.51 -24.39 9.95
CA ILE A 204 -0.47 -25.50 10.05
C ILE A 204 -0.25 -26.58 8.97
N LYS A 205 0.40 -26.26 7.84
CA LYS A 205 0.68 -27.20 6.72
C LYS A 205 -0.60 -27.88 6.19
N LYS A 206 -1.70 -27.14 6.11
CA LYS A 206 -3.00 -27.60 5.60
C LYS A 206 -3.63 -26.54 4.72
N SER A 207 -4.34 -26.94 3.68
CA SER A 207 -5.09 -26.02 2.83
C SER A 207 -6.47 -25.74 3.41
N GLY A 208 -6.95 -24.50 3.24
CA GLY A 208 -8.24 -24.03 3.75
C GLY A 208 -8.12 -22.66 4.39
N GLN A 209 -9.22 -21.92 4.49
CA GLN A 209 -9.35 -20.67 5.26
C GLN A 209 -10.74 -20.65 5.89
N ASN A 210 -10.91 -21.39 6.98
CA ASN A 210 -12.19 -21.49 7.68
C ASN A 210 -12.36 -20.34 8.68
N ILE A 211 -12.81 -19.19 8.18
CA ILE A 211 -12.96 -17.96 8.97
C ILE A 211 -13.91 -18.18 10.15
N SER A 212 -15.01 -18.90 9.93
CA SER A 212 -16.00 -19.21 10.96
C SER A 212 -15.38 -19.93 12.17
N ASP A 213 -14.46 -20.86 11.95
CA ASP A 213 -13.73 -21.57 13.02
C ASP A 213 -12.80 -20.63 13.81
N ALA A 214 -12.11 -19.70 13.13
CA ALA A 214 -11.25 -18.69 13.77
C ALA A 214 -12.05 -17.75 14.68
N PHE A 215 -13.22 -17.31 14.23
CA PHE A 215 -14.08 -16.43 15.01
C PHE A 215 -14.73 -17.17 16.19
N ALA A 216 -15.09 -18.43 16.03
CA ALA A 216 -15.53 -19.27 17.15
C ALA A 216 -14.42 -19.45 18.19
N LEU A 217 -13.18 -19.70 17.75
CA LEU A 217 -12.02 -19.81 18.63
C LEU A 217 -11.72 -18.48 19.36
N ALA A 218 -11.87 -17.34 18.68
CA ALA A 218 -11.72 -16.02 19.29
C ALA A 218 -12.66 -15.84 20.49
N VAL A 219 -13.96 -16.14 20.31
CA VAL A 219 -14.97 -16.03 21.38
C VAL A 219 -14.69 -16.99 22.53
N GLN A 220 -14.22 -18.21 22.25
CA GLN A 220 -14.05 -19.25 23.27
C GLN A 220 -12.75 -19.09 24.06
N ASN A 221 -11.65 -18.70 23.40
CA ASN A 221 -10.31 -18.86 23.95
C ASN A 221 -9.55 -17.55 24.18
N TYR A 222 -10.03 -16.42 23.66
CA TYR A 222 -9.31 -15.14 23.75
C TYR A 222 -9.92 -14.15 24.75
N ASN A 223 -10.72 -14.65 25.70
CA ASN A 223 -11.22 -13.85 26.83
C ASN A 223 -10.15 -13.61 27.91
N SER A 224 -9.07 -14.40 27.92
CA SER A 224 -7.98 -14.26 28.89
C SER A 224 -7.14 -13.01 28.61
N GLY A 225 -7.19 -12.04 29.51
CA GLY A 225 -6.49 -10.76 29.37
C GLY A 225 -7.23 -9.72 28.52
N TYR A 226 -8.40 -10.06 27.98
CA TYR A 226 -9.25 -9.12 27.25
C TYR A 226 -9.76 -8.02 28.18
N ARG A 227 -9.66 -6.76 27.75
CA ARG A 227 -10.12 -5.61 28.54
C ARG A 227 -11.55 -5.24 28.16
N THR A 228 -12.37 -4.86 29.14
CA THR A 228 -13.75 -4.38 28.88
C THR A 228 -13.86 -2.85 28.96
N ASN A 229 -12.73 -2.18 29.14
CA ASN A 229 -12.64 -0.75 29.26
C ASN A 229 -13.09 -0.05 27.96
N PRO A 230 -13.97 0.95 28.03
CA PRO A 230 -14.51 1.61 26.84
C PRO A 230 -13.49 2.47 26.08
N ASP A 231 -12.35 2.80 26.70
CA ASP A 231 -11.23 3.52 26.09
C ASP A 231 -10.21 2.61 25.40
N VAL A 232 -10.42 1.28 25.44
CA VAL A 232 -9.58 0.30 24.74
C VAL A 232 -10.23 -0.06 23.40
N ASN A 233 -9.48 0.11 22.31
CA ASN A 233 -9.88 -0.35 20.99
C ASN A 233 -9.61 -1.86 20.87
N HIS A 234 -10.60 -2.65 20.45
CA HIS A 234 -10.45 -4.09 20.24
C HIS A 234 -10.52 -4.41 18.75
N LEU A 235 -9.44 -4.92 18.17
CA LEU A 235 -9.33 -5.19 16.73
C LEU A 235 -8.94 -6.64 16.45
N ILE A 236 -9.66 -7.29 15.55
CA ILE A 236 -9.20 -8.47 14.85
C ILE A 236 -8.58 -8.01 13.53
N ILE A 237 -7.34 -8.40 13.29
CA ILE A 237 -6.65 -8.20 12.02
C ILE A 237 -6.42 -9.56 11.37
N TYR A 238 -7.18 -9.83 10.31
CA TYR A 238 -7.01 -11.02 9.50
C TYR A 238 -6.01 -10.74 8.38
N ILE A 239 -4.88 -11.45 8.40
CA ILE A 239 -3.77 -11.29 7.45
C ILE A 239 -3.74 -12.53 6.55
N THR A 240 -3.87 -12.35 5.25
CA THR A 240 -4.04 -13.48 4.31
C THR A 240 -3.38 -13.29 2.96
N ASN A 241 -3.08 -14.40 2.28
CA ASN A 241 -2.77 -14.44 0.85
C ASN A 241 -3.80 -15.28 0.07
N THR A 242 -4.77 -15.87 0.77
CA THR A 242 -5.77 -16.78 0.20
C THR A 242 -7.20 -16.34 0.52
N ASN A 243 -8.16 -16.76 -0.30
CA ASN A 243 -9.57 -16.47 -0.04
C ASN A 243 -10.17 -17.45 0.99
N PRO A 244 -11.21 -17.03 1.73
CA PRO A 244 -12.01 -17.91 2.58
C PRO A 244 -12.45 -19.17 1.86
N THR A 245 -12.54 -20.29 2.58
CA THR A 245 -13.03 -21.56 2.04
C THR A 245 -14.32 -22.05 2.71
N ASP A 246 -14.77 -21.38 3.77
CA ASP A 246 -16.09 -21.61 4.35
C ASP A 246 -17.17 -20.94 3.49
N SER A 247 -18.40 -21.47 3.58
CA SER A 247 -19.50 -21.06 2.70
C SER A 247 -20.06 -19.67 3.00
N ASP A 248 -19.92 -19.19 4.25
CA ASP A 248 -20.46 -17.91 4.69
C ASP A 248 -19.60 -17.28 5.82
N PRO A 249 -18.36 -16.87 5.51
CA PRO A 249 -17.48 -16.21 6.48
C PRO A 249 -18.06 -14.88 7.00
N ALA A 250 -18.91 -14.22 6.20
CA ALA A 250 -19.46 -12.91 6.52
C ALA A 250 -20.35 -12.95 7.77
N GLN A 251 -21.14 -14.01 7.98
CA GLN A 251 -22.00 -14.11 9.17
C GLN A 251 -21.20 -14.15 10.49
N ALA A 252 -20.07 -14.86 10.52
CA ALA A 252 -19.21 -14.92 11.69
C ALA A 252 -18.64 -13.52 12.03
N VAL A 253 -18.20 -12.80 10.99
CA VAL A 253 -17.67 -11.43 11.13
C VAL A 253 -18.76 -10.44 11.55
N ILE A 254 -19.95 -10.51 10.95
CA ILE A 254 -21.10 -9.67 11.31
C ILE A 254 -21.50 -9.89 12.77
N SER A 255 -21.56 -11.16 13.21
CA SER A 255 -21.91 -11.51 14.59
C SER A 255 -20.91 -10.93 15.59
N MET A 256 -19.62 -11.00 15.28
CA MET A 256 -18.55 -10.41 16.10
C MET A 256 -18.61 -8.88 16.17
N LYS A 257 -18.91 -8.21 15.06
CA LYS A 257 -19.08 -6.75 15.05
C LYS A 257 -20.31 -6.34 15.87
N ARG A 258 -21.43 -7.06 15.71
CA ARG A 258 -22.68 -6.79 16.43
C ARG A 258 -22.60 -7.02 17.93
N SER A 259 -21.74 -7.94 18.41
CA SER A 259 -21.51 -8.10 19.84
C SER A 259 -20.75 -6.92 20.45
N GLY A 260 -20.14 -6.06 19.63
CA GLY A 260 -19.31 -4.94 20.07
C GLY A 260 -17.95 -5.37 20.64
N THR A 261 -17.59 -6.65 20.51
CA THR A 261 -16.37 -7.21 21.11
C THR A 261 -15.13 -6.82 20.32
N TYR A 262 -15.20 -6.88 18.98
CA TYR A 262 -14.11 -6.50 18.09
C TYR A 262 -14.61 -5.79 16.85
N GLY A 263 -13.85 -4.80 16.40
CA GLY A 263 -13.87 -4.46 14.97
C GLY A 263 -12.96 -5.39 14.19
N VAL A 264 -13.25 -5.55 12.89
CA VAL A 264 -12.55 -6.52 12.04
C VAL A 264 -12.02 -5.83 10.80
N ALA A 265 -10.71 -5.95 10.58
CA ALA A 265 -10.05 -5.52 9.36
C ALA A 265 -9.29 -6.66 8.69
N VAL A 266 -9.12 -6.56 7.37
CA VAL A 266 -8.44 -7.55 6.55
C VAL A 266 -7.24 -6.90 5.86
N VAL A 267 -6.10 -7.58 5.90
CA VAL A 267 -4.90 -7.25 5.14
C VAL A 267 -4.58 -8.43 4.23
N ALA A 268 -4.75 -8.24 2.92
CA ALA A 268 -4.50 -9.26 1.92
C ALA A 268 -3.19 -8.96 1.18
N LEU A 269 -2.38 -9.98 0.92
CA LEU A 269 -1.13 -9.90 0.15
C LEU A 269 -1.32 -10.57 -1.21
N ASP A 270 -0.87 -9.93 -2.29
CA ASP A 270 -0.70 -10.47 -3.65
C ASP A 270 -1.81 -11.43 -4.08
N MET A 271 -3.06 -10.97 -3.93
CA MET A 271 -4.22 -11.77 -4.26
C MET A 271 -5.39 -10.91 -4.72
N LYS A 272 -6.34 -11.54 -5.40
CA LYS A 272 -7.63 -10.94 -5.74
C LYS A 272 -8.70 -11.40 -4.73
N PRO A 273 -9.27 -10.49 -3.92
CA PRO A 273 -10.36 -10.84 -3.00
C PRO A 273 -11.56 -11.44 -3.73
N SER A 274 -12.11 -12.52 -3.19
CA SER A 274 -13.37 -13.10 -3.61
C SER A 274 -14.56 -12.30 -3.05
N THR A 275 -15.76 -12.60 -3.55
CA THR A 275 -16.99 -11.98 -3.05
C THR A 275 -17.18 -12.23 -1.56
N GLU A 276 -16.91 -13.46 -1.11
CA GLU A 276 -17.03 -13.88 0.29
C GLU A 276 -16.11 -13.05 1.20
N LEU A 277 -14.87 -12.77 0.78
CA LEU A 277 -13.95 -11.90 1.52
C LEU A 277 -14.45 -10.45 1.54
N LEU A 278 -14.93 -9.94 0.39
CA LEU A 278 -15.43 -8.57 0.27
C LEU A 278 -16.70 -8.32 1.09
N GLU A 279 -17.50 -9.36 1.35
CA GLU A 279 -18.70 -9.27 2.19
C GLU A 279 -18.38 -9.27 3.69
N MET A 280 -17.20 -9.74 4.11
CA MET A 280 -16.78 -9.71 5.52
C MET A 280 -16.57 -8.28 6.05
N VAL A 281 -15.97 -7.41 5.23
CA VAL A 281 -15.53 -6.07 5.66
C VAL A 281 -15.84 -5.01 4.62
N ASN A 282 -16.16 -3.80 5.09
CA ASN A 282 -16.29 -2.66 4.19
C ASN A 282 -14.91 -2.28 3.60
N SER A 283 -14.91 -1.53 2.50
CA SER A 283 -13.68 -1.13 1.80
C SER A 283 -12.71 -0.25 2.60
N ARG A 284 -13.14 0.35 3.73
CA ARG A 284 -12.25 1.09 4.65
C ARG A 284 -11.55 0.20 5.67
N CYS A 285 -11.98 -1.06 5.77
CA CYS A 285 -11.46 -2.08 6.67
C CYS A 285 -10.79 -3.23 5.88
N LEU A 286 -10.48 -2.99 4.60
CA LEU A 286 -9.74 -3.90 3.73
C LEU A 286 -8.55 -3.16 3.11
N TYR A 287 -7.36 -3.71 3.26
CA TYR A 287 -6.19 -3.31 2.49
C TYR A 287 -5.66 -4.50 1.70
N VAL A 288 -5.46 -4.32 0.39
CA VAL A 288 -4.87 -5.33 -0.50
C VAL A 288 -3.52 -4.81 -0.98
N ALA A 289 -2.45 -5.44 -0.52
CA ALA A 289 -1.09 -5.16 -0.93
C ALA A 289 -0.79 -5.93 -2.23
N PRO A 290 -0.38 -5.26 -3.32
CA PRO A 290 0.00 -5.96 -4.56
C PRO A 290 1.31 -6.74 -4.43
N ASP A 291 2.15 -6.40 -3.45
CA ASP A 291 3.44 -7.04 -3.22
C ASP A 291 3.88 -6.85 -1.76
N TYR A 292 4.94 -7.56 -1.39
CA TYR A 292 5.49 -7.52 -0.03
C TYR A 292 5.99 -6.12 0.37
N ASN A 293 6.58 -5.35 -0.54
CA ASN A 293 7.04 -3.99 -0.23
C ASN A 293 5.85 -3.07 0.12
N SER A 294 4.74 -3.22 -0.59
CA SER A 294 3.50 -2.48 -0.36
C SER A 294 2.86 -2.91 0.96
N LEU A 295 2.90 -4.21 1.28
CA LEU A 295 2.47 -4.74 2.58
C LEU A 295 3.25 -4.08 3.73
N MET A 296 4.58 -4.06 3.64
CA MET A 296 5.44 -3.49 4.68
C MET A 296 5.31 -1.97 4.79
N ASN A 297 5.17 -1.25 3.68
CA ASN A 297 5.09 0.21 3.73
C ASN A 297 3.69 0.72 4.09
N TYR A 298 2.66 0.16 3.48
CA TYR A 298 1.31 0.71 3.55
C TYR A 298 0.33 -0.17 4.32
N GLY A 299 0.56 -1.48 4.41
CA GLY A 299 -0.19 -2.35 5.31
C GLY A 299 0.05 -1.98 6.78
N LYS A 300 1.29 -1.59 7.13
CA LYS A 300 1.62 -1.12 8.49
C LYS A 300 0.87 0.16 8.81
N ASN A 301 0.94 1.13 7.90
CA ASN A 301 0.18 2.38 7.98
C ASN A 301 -1.33 2.13 8.12
N PHE A 302 -1.88 1.17 7.37
CA PHE A 302 -3.29 0.82 7.46
C PHE A 302 -3.68 0.38 8.87
N ILE A 303 -2.99 -0.61 9.44
CA ILE A 303 -3.28 -1.10 10.81
C ILE A 303 -3.12 0.04 11.82
N GLN A 304 -2.01 0.78 11.75
CA GLN A 304 -1.70 1.85 12.70
C GLN A 304 -2.69 3.01 12.64
N GLN A 305 -3.24 3.29 11.46
CA GLN A 305 -4.29 4.30 11.29
C GLN A 305 -5.62 3.88 11.93
N LEU A 306 -5.94 2.58 11.96
CA LEU A 306 -7.11 2.06 12.68
C LEU A 306 -6.97 2.33 14.19
N SER A 307 -5.76 2.15 14.72
CA SER A 307 -5.42 2.37 16.13
C SER A 307 -5.61 3.83 16.57
N CYS A 308 -5.36 4.77 15.67
CA CYS A 308 -5.55 6.20 15.92
C CYS A 308 -7.02 6.64 15.94
N SER A 309 -7.96 5.77 15.59
CA SER A 309 -9.38 6.14 15.61
C SER A 309 -9.92 6.12 17.03
N HIS A 310 -10.57 7.21 17.44
CA HIS A 310 -11.23 7.29 18.75
C HIS A 310 -12.41 6.30 18.89
N ARG A 311 -12.95 5.82 17.76
CA ARG A 311 -13.94 4.74 17.71
C ARG A 311 -13.50 3.70 16.69
N ASN A 312 -13.65 2.43 17.03
CA ASN A 312 -13.42 1.36 16.08
C ASN A 312 -14.51 1.33 14.98
N TYR A 313 -14.26 2.04 13.88
CA TYR A 313 -15.17 2.08 12.72
C TYR A 313 -15.16 0.79 11.88
N CYS A 314 -14.31 -0.18 12.24
CA CYS A 314 -14.39 -1.53 11.71
C CYS A 314 -15.25 -2.47 12.58
N GLY A 315 -15.80 -1.96 13.68
CA GLY A 315 -16.74 -2.67 14.56
C GLY A 315 -18.19 -2.17 14.49
N ILE A 316 -18.46 -1.02 13.85
CA ILE A 316 -19.79 -0.38 13.78
C ILE A 316 -20.03 0.13 12.36
#